data_AF-A0A5C5Y9N7-F1
#
_entry.id   AF-A0A5C5Y9N7-F1
#
_cell.length_a   1.000
_cell.length_b   1.000
_cell.length_c   1.000
_cell.angle_alpha   90.00
_cell.angle_beta   90.00
_cell.angle_gamma   90.00
#
_symmetry.space_group_name_H-M   'P 1'
#
loop_
_entity.id
_entity.type
_entity.pdbx_description
1 polymer ?
#
loop_
_entity_poly.entity_id
_entity_poly.type
_entity_poly.pdbx_seq_one_letter_code
_entity_poly.pdbx_strand_id
1 'polypeptide(L)'
;MSTRATIAVRRADRTYAAVYLHYDGYPEHTGEILMQSYQTQTAAEELVSHGDLRCLNRETGEAERFSDGDPPAKLPTNDSLIDFARNCGARFVYVFDDGAWSCKEL
;
A
#
# COMPACT_ATOMS: atom_id res chain seq x y z
N MET A 1 12.57 15.34 0.96
CA MET A 1 11.69 15.10 -0.20
C MET A 1 10.98 13.79 0.07
N SER A 2 9.65 13.76 0.05
CA SER A 2 8.88 12.54 0.34
C SER A 2 8.51 11.84 -0.96
N THR A 3 8.80 10.54 -1.05
CA THR A 3 8.32 9.67 -2.12
C THR A 3 7.07 8.97 -1.63
N ARG A 4 5.92 9.35 -2.20
CA ARG A 4 4.61 8.81 -1.84
C ARG A 4 4.31 7.54 -2.60
N ALA A 5 3.54 6.65 -1.99
CA ALA A 5 3.02 5.46 -2.64
C ALA A 5 1.58 5.17 -2.26
N THR A 6 0.96 4.27 -2.99
CA THR A 6 -0.29 3.61 -2.62
C THR A 6 0.00 2.13 -2.40
N ILE A 7 -0.52 1.57 -1.32
CA ILE A 7 -0.45 0.13 -1.04
C ILE A 7 -1.86 -0.41 -1.14
N ALA A 8 -2.07 -1.41 -1.99
CA ALA A 8 -3.36 -2.02 -2.23
C ALA A 8 -3.29 -3.54 -2.14
N VAL A 9 -4.41 -4.14 -1.73
CA VAL A 9 -4.56 -5.59 -1.64
C VAL A 9 -5.84 -5.99 -2.35
N ARG A 10 -5.74 -6.96 -3.26
CA ARG A 10 -6.90 -7.52 -3.95
C ARG A 10 -7.64 -8.47 -3.02
N ARG A 11 -8.93 -8.23 -2.81
CA ARG A 11 -9.81 -9.05 -1.96
C ARG A 11 -10.53 -10.13 -2.75
N ALA A 12 -11.12 -11.08 -2.04
CA ALA A 12 -11.91 -12.18 -2.63
C ALA A 12 -13.10 -11.69 -3.47
N ASP A 13 -13.68 -10.52 -3.16
CA ASP A 13 -14.76 -9.90 -3.95
C ASP A 13 -14.27 -9.19 -5.22
N ARG A 14 -12.97 -9.35 -5.55
CA ARG A 14 -12.26 -8.74 -6.69
C ARG A 14 -12.12 -7.22 -6.60
N THR A 15 -12.45 -6.61 -5.46
CA THR A 15 -12.14 -5.20 -5.19
C THR A 15 -10.76 -5.05 -4.56
N TYR A 16 -10.23 -3.83 -4.56
CA TYR A 16 -9.00 -3.48 -3.86
C TYR A 16 -9.33 -2.75 -2.56
N ALA A 17 -8.60 -3.07 -1.50
CA ALA A 17 -8.46 -2.18 -0.36
C ALA A 17 -7.14 -1.43 -0.49
N ALA A 18 -7.18 -0.10 -0.54
CA ALA A 18 -6.01 0.72 -0.78
C ALA A 18 -5.84 1.77 0.32
N VAL A 19 -4.58 2.03 0.68
CA VAL A 19 -4.17 3.06 1.64
C VAL A 19 -3.05 3.90 1.07
N TYR A 20 -2.93 5.12 1.57
CA TYR A 20 -1.86 6.05 1.24
C TYR A 20 -0.61 5.79 2.11
N LEU A 21 0.58 5.99 1.52
CA LEU A 21 1.88 5.99 2.19
C LEU A 21 2.62 7.31 1.91
N HIS A 22 3.06 7.99 2.97
CA HIS A 22 3.68 9.31 2.86
C HIS A 22 5.18 9.30 2.53
N TYR A 23 5.99 8.52 3.24
CA TYR A 23 7.45 8.49 3.09
C TYR A 23 7.95 7.16 2.53
N ASP A 24 9.11 7.24 1.87
CA ASP A 24 9.93 6.11 1.46
C ASP A 24 9.26 5.07 0.55
N GLY A 25 8.27 5.51 -0.25
CA GLY A 25 7.50 4.65 -1.14
C GLY A 25 8.24 4.05 -2.33
N TYR A 26 9.56 4.18 -2.43
CA TYR A 26 10.35 3.62 -3.54
C TYR A 26 10.62 2.11 -3.34
N PRO A 27 10.87 1.34 -4.42
CA PRO A 27 10.99 -0.13 -4.34
C PRO A 27 12.05 -0.63 -3.37
N GLU A 28 13.18 0.05 -3.26
CA GLU A 28 14.33 -0.30 -2.39
C GLU A 28 14.09 -0.04 -0.90
N HIS A 29 12.88 0.38 -0.52
CA HIS A 29 12.44 0.53 0.87
C HIS A 29 11.07 -0.08 1.08
N THR A 30 9.98 0.56 0.63
CA THR A 30 8.64 0.00 0.82
C THR A 30 8.48 -1.33 0.10
N GLY A 31 8.96 -1.45 -1.15
CA GLY A 31 8.87 -2.69 -1.91
C GLY A 31 9.55 -3.88 -1.20
N GLU A 32 10.79 -3.68 -0.74
CA GLU A 32 11.53 -4.69 0.03
C GLU A 32 10.80 -5.10 1.32
N ILE A 33 10.29 -4.14 2.10
CA ILE A 33 9.59 -4.43 3.36
C ILE A 33 8.30 -5.21 3.10
N LEU A 34 7.53 -4.84 2.08
CA LEU A 34 6.31 -5.57 1.71
C LEU A 34 6.61 -7.02 1.36
N MET A 35 7.66 -7.26 0.57
CA MET A 35 8.08 -8.61 0.17
C MET A 35 8.69 -9.43 1.32
N GLN A 36 9.19 -8.80 2.39
CA GLN A 36 9.81 -9.50 3.52
C GLN A 36 8.83 -9.71 4.69
N SER A 37 8.02 -8.71 5.02
CA SER A 37 7.19 -8.71 6.23
C SER A 37 5.70 -9.00 5.96
N TYR A 38 5.22 -8.78 4.74
CA TYR A 38 3.80 -8.86 4.38
C TYR A 38 3.54 -9.87 3.24
N GLN A 39 4.09 -11.08 3.37
CA GLN A 39 4.13 -12.09 2.31
C GLN A 39 2.81 -12.84 2.07
N THR A 40 1.82 -12.69 2.95
CA THR A 40 0.58 -13.46 2.91
C THR A 40 -0.62 -12.53 2.73
N GLN A 41 -1.71 -13.07 2.18
CA GLN A 41 -2.98 -12.34 2.04
C GLN A 41 -3.42 -11.74 3.37
N THR A 42 -3.36 -12.52 4.45
CA THR A 42 -3.75 -12.06 5.80
C THR A 42 -2.87 -10.90 6.27
N ALA A 43 -1.54 -11.01 6.14
CA ALA A 43 -0.64 -9.94 6.56
C ALA A 43 -0.82 -8.66 5.75
N ALA A 44 -1.01 -8.79 4.43
CA ALA A 44 -1.26 -7.67 3.54
C ALA A 44 -2.61 -6.99 3.85
N GLU A 45 -3.67 -7.78 4.04
CA GLU A 45 -5.00 -7.27 4.41
C GLU A 45 -4.98 -6.58 5.78
N GLU A 46 -4.28 -7.15 6.76
CA GLU A 46 -4.11 -6.57 8.08
C GLU A 46 -3.39 -5.22 7.97
N LEU A 47 -2.29 -5.14 7.21
CA LEU A 47 -1.57 -3.88 6.97
C LEU A 47 -2.49 -2.77 6.46
N VAL A 48 -3.30 -3.03 5.43
CA VAL A 48 -4.19 -2.00 4.87
C VAL A 48 -5.44 -1.74 5.72
N SER A 49 -5.88 -2.70 6.55
CA SER A 49 -7.12 -2.59 7.34
C SER A 49 -7.11 -1.43 8.34
N HIS A 50 -5.93 -1.02 8.80
CA HIS A 50 -5.74 0.02 9.80
C HIS A 50 -5.51 1.42 9.19
N GLY A 51 -5.76 1.60 7.88
CA GLY A 51 -5.74 2.91 7.23
C GLY A 51 -4.35 3.43 6.85
N ASP A 52 -4.28 4.73 6.62
CA ASP A 52 -3.11 5.38 6.03
C ASP A 52 -1.82 5.33 6.86
N LEU A 53 -0.70 5.35 6.13
CA LEU A 53 0.64 5.12 6.64
C LEU A 53 1.52 6.36 6.46
N ARG A 54 2.28 6.68 7.51
CA ARG A 54 3.41 7.61 7.43
C ARG A 54 4.57 6.98 6.69
N CYS A 55 5.01 5.80 7.13
CA CYS A 55 6.10 5.04 6.55
C CYS A 55 6.04 3.57 7.01
N LEU A 56 6.94 2.75 6.45
CA LEU A 56 7.26 1.43 7.00
C LEU A 56 8.68 1.48 7.58
N ASN A 57 8.85 0.93 8.78
CA ASN A 57 10.15 0.85 9.44
C ASN A 57 11.03 -0.19 8.72
N ARG A 58 12.26 0.20 8.34
CA ARG A 58 13.18 -0.67 7.60
C ARG A 58 13.67 -1.86 8.41
N GLU A 59 13.84 -1.70 9.71
CA GLU A 59 14.45 -2.71 10.58
C GLU A 59 13.39 -3.69 11.12
N THR A 60 12.23 -3.18 11.53
CA THR A 60 11.17 -4.00 12.13
C THR A 60 10.11 -4.43 11.13
N GLY A 61 9.99 -3.74 9.99
CA GLY A 61 8.90 -3.91 9.04
C GLY A 61 7.57 -3.35 9.52
N GLU A 62 7.51 -2.72 10.69
CA GLU A 62 6.27 -2.21 11.27
C GLU A 62 5.77 -0.95 10.56
N ALA A 63 4.45 -0.81 10.52
CA ALA A 63 3.77 0.33 9.92
C ALA A 63 3.64 1.49 10.91
N GLU A 64 4.23 2.64 10.59
CA GLU A 64 3.96 3.89 11.29
C GLU A 64 2.75 4.56 10.66
N ARG A 65 1.75 4.93 11.46
CA ARG A 65 0.44 5.40 10.98
C ARG A 65 0.17 6.85 11.32
N PHE A 66 -0.75 7.46 10.57
CA PHE A 66 -1.34 8.72 10.99
C PHE A 66 -2.33 8.49 12.14
N SER A 67 -2.35 9.40 13.10
CA SER A 67 -3.35 9.42 14.18
C SER A 67 -4.77 9.69 13.65
N ASP A 68 -4.84 10.39 12.53
CA ASP A 68 -6.01 10.90 11.84
C ASP A 68 -6.04 10.46 10.36
N GLY A 69 -5.41 9.32 10.06
CA GLY A 69 -5.37 8.76 8.70
C GLY A 69 -6.72 8.24 8.24
N ASP A 70 -6.95 8.27 6.92
CA ASP A 70 -8.19 7.74 6.36
C ASP A 70 -8.21 6.20 6.44
N PRO A 71 -9.41 5.60 6.60
CA PRO A 71 -9.57 4.15 6.49
C PRO A 71 -9.29 3.69 5.04
N PRO A 72 -9.02 2.38 4.83
CA PRO A 72 -8.74 1.87 3.49
C PRO A 72 -9.90 2.16 2.53
N ALA A 73 -9.56 2.75 1.38
CA ALA A 73 -10.49 2.95 0.29
C ALA A 73 -10.85 1.61 -0.35
N LYS A 74 -12.15 1.35 -0.57
CA LYS A 74 -12.63 0.21 -1.34
C LYS A 74 -12.77 0.61 -2.81
N LEU A 75 -11.94 0.04 -3.67
CA LEU A 75 -11.82 0.43 -5.08
C LEU A 75 -12.23 -0.74 -5.98
N PRO A 76 -13.27 -0.61 -6.82
CA PRO A 76 -13.82 -1.74 -7.56
C PRO A 76 -12.97 -2.17 -8.77
N THR A 77 -12.09 -1.30 -9.27
CA THR A 77 -11.34 -1.52 -10.51
C THR A 77 -9.89 -1.06 -10.40
N ASN A 78 -9.04 -1.56 -11.29
CA ASN A 78 -7.67 -1.06 -11.42
C ASN A 78 -7.64 0.44 -11.78
N ASP A 79 -8.56 0.91 -12.63
CA ASP A 79 -8.60 2.33 -13.01
C ASP A 79 -8.89 3.22 -11.79
N SER A 80 -9.87 2.83 -10.96
CA SER A 80 -10.15 3.54 -9.69
C SER A 80 -8.97 3.51 -8.70
N LEU A 81 -8.16 2.44 -8.73
CA LEU A 81 -6.92 2.36 -7.94
C LEU A 81 -5.86 3.34 -8.45
N ILE A 82 -5.67 3.43 -9.76
CA ILE A 82 -4.72 4.36 -10.36
C ILE A 82 -5.16 5.81 -10.14
N ASP A 83 -6.46 6.10 -10.25
CA ASP A 83 -7.00 7.43 -9.98
C ASP A 83 -6.84 7.82 -8.51
N PHE A 84 -7.10 6.91 -7.58
CA PHE A 84 -6.81 7.12 -6.15
C PHE A 84 -5.33 7.45 -5.93
N ALA A 85 -4.42 6.65 -6.48
CA ALA A 85 -2.99 6.85 -6.31
C ALA A 85 -2.51 8.21 -6.86
N ARG A 86 -3.02 8.61 -8.04
CA ARG A 86 -2.73 9.93 -8.62
C ARG A 86 -3.26 11.07 -7.75
N ASN A 87 -4.46 10.93 -7.21
CA ASN A 87 -5.05 11.94 -6.32
C ASN A 87 -4.26 12.09 -5.01
N CYS A 88 -3.65 11.01 -4.51
CA CYS A 88 -2.73 11.03 -3.37
C CYS A 88 -1.32 11.55 -3.74
N GLY A 89 -1.04 11.83 -5.02
CA GLY A 89 0.29 12.20 -5.49
C GLY A 89 1.32 11.07 -5.33
N ALA A 90 0.87 9.81 -5.35
CA ALA A 90 1.73 8.64 -5.28
C ALA A 90 2.57 8.52 -6.55
N ARG A 91 3.84 8.15 -6.40
CA ARG A 91 4.73 7.79 -7.51
C ARG A 91 4.69 6.30 -7.81
N PHE A 92 4.42 5.48 -6.79
CA PHE A 92 4.39 4.04 -6.89
C PHE A 92 3.07 3.47 -6.38
N VAL A 93 2.61 2.40 -7.01
CA VAL A 93 1.46 1.61 -6.58
C VAL A 93 1.93 0.18 -6.35
N TYR A 94 1.77 -0.29 -5.12
CA TYR A 94 2.01 -1.67 -4.73
C TYR A 94 0.69 -2.41 -4.66
N VAL A 95 0.61 -3.57 -5.31
CA VAL A 95 -0.59 -4.40 -5.30
C VAL A 95 -0.22 -5.81 -4.87
N PHE A 96 -0.80 -6.27 -3.77
CA PHE A 96 -0.80 -7.69 -3.42
C PHE A 96 -1.94 -8.39 -4.14
N ASP A 97 -1.59 -9.35 -4.99
CA ASP A 97 -2.54 -10.19 -5.71
C ASP A 97 -1.92 -11.58 -5.92
N ASP A 98 -2.75 -12.61 -5.83
CA ASP A 98 -2.36 -14.01 -6.03
C ASP A 98 -1.08 -14.44 -5.28
N GLY A 99 -0.93 -13.98 -4.02
CA GLY A 99 0.20 -14.35 -3.16
C GLY A 99 1.50 -13.59 -3.44
N ALA A 100 1.50 -12.56 -4.29
CA ALA A 100 2.69 -11.79 -4.61
C ALA A 100 2.44 -10.28 -4.64
N TRP A 101 3.46 -9.51 -4.26
CA TRP A 101 3.50 -8.07 -4.46
C TRP A 101 3.97 -7.72 -5.86
N SER A 102 3.24 -6.83 -6.52
CA SER A 102 3.67 -6.14 -7.74
C SER A 102 3.84 -4.66 -7.48
N CYS A 103 4.75 -4.02 -8.21
CA CYS A 103 5.00 -2.57 -8.13
C CYS A 103 4.85 -1.95 -9.51
N LYS A 104 4.17 -0.80 -9.57
CA LYS A 104 4.04 0.03 -10.77
C LYS A 104 4.43 1.47 -10.45
N GLU A 105 5.31 2.05 -11.25
CA GLU A 105 5.55 3.50 -11.27
C GLU A 105 4.48 4.22 -12.10
N LEU A 106 4.03 5.40 -11.65
CA LEU A 106 2.96 6.19 -12.25
C LEU A 106 3.45 7.35 -13.13
#